data_AF-A0A2E5WEZ8-F1
#
_entry.id   AF-A0A2E5WEZ8-F1
#
_cell.length_a   1.000
_cell.length_b   1.000
_cell.length_c   1.000
_cell.angle_alpha   90.00
_cell.angle_beta   90.00
_cell.angle_gamma   90.00
#
_symmetry.space_group_name_H-M   'P 1'
#
loop_
_entity.id
_entity.type
_entity.pdbx_description
1 polymer ?
#
loop_
_entity_poly.entity_id
_entity_poly.type
_entity_poly.pdbx_seq_one_letter_code
_entity_poly.pdbx_strand_id
1 'polypeptide(L)' 'MELTSRERVQLALRGEEPDRVPYQDIFWKSTIARWRQEGLPDVESTDYFGCEITRLGAD' A
#
# COMPACT_ATOMS: atom_id res chain seq x y z
N MET A 1 0.60 -12.32 -15.67
CA MET A 1 0.88 -12.95 -14.37
C MET A 1 1.03 -11.80 -13.40
N GLU A 2 0.27 -11.80 -12.30
CA GLU A 2 0.33 -10.69 -11.33
C GLU A 2 1.70 -10.68 -10.64
N LEU A 3 2.37 -9.53 -10.61
CA LEU A 3 3.62 -9.36 -9.91
C LEU A 3 3.39 -9.23 -8.41
N THR A 4 4.36 -9.68 -7.62
CA THR A 4 4.42 -9.31 -6.21
C THR A 4 4.73 -7.82 -6.05
N SER A 5 4.36 -7.22 -4.92
CA SER A 5 4.71 -5.83 -4.60
C SER A 5 6.21 -5.56 -4.70
N ARG A 6 7.03 -6.52 -4.26
CA ARG A 6 8.49 -6.43 -4.34
C ARG A 6 8.97 -6.37 -5.79
N GLU A 7 8.50 -7.27 -6.66
CA GLU A 7 8.90 -7.29 -8.07
C GLU A 7 8.47 -6.02 -8.78
N ARG A 8 7.23 -5.56 -8.54
CA ARG A 8 6.68 -4.34 -9.12
C ARG A 8 7.50 -3.10 -8.78
N VAL A 9 7.80 -2.91 -7.49
CA VAL A 9 8.64 -1.79 -7.03
C VAL A 9 10.05 -1.89 -7.62
N GLN A 10 10.62 -3.09 -7.69
CA GLN A 10 11.95 -3.29 -8.25
C GLN A 10 12.05 -2.95 -9.75
N LEU A 11 11.06 -3.34 -10.56
CA LEU A 11 11.01 -2.98 -11.98
C LEU A 11 10.92 -1.46 -12.15
N ALA A 12 10.01 -0.81 -11.41
CA ALA A 12 9.84 0.64 -11.47
C ALA A 12 11.14 1.40 -11.10
N LEU A 13 11.86 0.95 -10.07
CA LEU A 13 13.15 1.53 -9.67
C LEU A 13 14.26 1.30 -10.70
N ARG A 14 14.16 0.26 -11.54
CA ARG A 14 15.08 0.03 -12.67
C ARG A 14 14.68 0.80 -13.93
N GLY A 15 13.53 1.48 -13.92
CA GLY A 15 12.98 2.13 -15.12
C GLY A 15 12.41 1.14 -16.13
N GLU A 16 12.08 -0.08 -15.69
CA GLU A 16 11.43 -1.12 -16.48
C GLU A 16 9.90 -1.04 -16.30
N GLU A 17 9.13 -1.64 -17.21
CA GLU A 17 7.66 -1.61 -17.17
C GLU A 17 7.10 -2.68 -16.21
N PRO A 18 6.47 -2.30 -15.07
CA PRO A 18 5.72 -3.23 -14.24
C PRO A 18 4.31 -3.52 -14.78
N ASP A 19 3.61 -4.47 -14.17
CA ASP A 19 2.20 -4.79 -14.47
C ASP A 19 1.21 -3.65 -14.13
N ARG A 20 1.57 -2.76 -13.20
CA ARG A 20 0.95 -1.46 -12.93
C ARG A 20 1.93 -0.52 -12.22
N VAL A 21 1.63 0.78 -12.19
CA VAL A 21 2.39 1.76 -11.41
C VAL A 21 2.35 1.36 -9.91
N PRO A 22 3.49 1.10 -9.25
CA PRO A 22 3.49 0.85 -7.82
C PRO A 22 3.09 2.11 -7.05
N TYR A 23 2.29 1.94 -6.01
CA TYR A 23 1.73 3.03 -5.21
C TYR A 23 2.06 2.85 -3.72
N GLN A 24 2.40 3.95 -3.05
CA GLN A 24 2.64 3.99 -1.62
C GLN A 24 2.10 5.29 -1.04
N ASP A 25 1.45 5.21 0.12
CA ASP A 25 0.89 6.36 0.82
C ASP A 25 0.93 6.18 2.34
N ILE A 26 0.64 7.25 3.07
CA ILE A 26 0.47 7.26 4.52
C ILE A 26 -0.79 8.07 4.84
N PHE A 27 -1.81 7.37 5.35
CA PHE A 27 -3.09 7.99 5.66
C PHE A 27 -3.10 8.66 7.04
N TRP A 28 -3.77 9.80 7.16
CA TRP A 28 -4.00 10.43 8.46
C TRP A 28 -4.85 9.53 9.37
N LYS A 29 -4.48 9.45 10.66
CA LYS A 29 -5.21 8.67 11.66
C LYS A 29 -6.70 9.05 11.74
N SER A 30 -7.03 10.33 11.60
CA SER A 30 -8.42 10.82 11.57
C SER A 30 -9.20 10.30 10.37
N THR A 31 -8.56 10.23 9.20
CA THR A 31 -9.16 9.67 7.98
C THR A 31 -9.45 8.18 8.15
N ILE A 32 -8.49 7.42 8.69
CA ILE A 32 -8.67 5.99 8.98
C ILE A 32 -9.82 5.78 9.97
N ALA A 33 -9.88 6.59 11.04
CA ALA A 33 -10.94 6.51 12.04
C ALA A 33 -12.33 6.76 11.43
N ARG A 34 -12.45 7.73 10.53
CA ARG A 34 -13.68 7.98 9.77
C ARG A 34 -14.02 6.80 8.86
N TRP A 35 -13.06 6.29 8.08
CA TRP A 35 -13.30 5.16 7.17
C TRP A 35 -13.80 3.90 7.88
N ARG A 36 -13.31 3.62 9.10
CA ARG A 36 -13.83 2.52 9.93
C ARG A 36 -15.31 2.70 10.28
N GLN A 37 -15.77 3.93 10.50
CA GLN A 37 -17.20 4.23 10.69
C GLN A 37 -18.01 4.11 9.39
N GLU A 38 -17.36 4.31 8.24
CA GLU A 38 -17.95 4.20 6.91
C GLU A 38 -17.90 2.76 6.34
N GLY A 39 -17.36 1.79 7.09
CA GLY A 39 -17.38 0.37 6.72
C GLY A 39 -16.04 -0.21 6.26
N LEU A 40 -14.92 0.50 6.44
CA LEU A 40 -13.60 -0.10 6.28
C LEU A 40 -13.44 -1.25 7.30
N PRO A 41 -13.09 -2.47 6.86
CA PRO A 41 -12.88 -3.60 7.76
C PRO A 41 -11.70 -3.34 8.71
N ASP A 42 -11.63 -4.14 9.78
CA ASP A 42 -10.54 -4.06 10.76
C ASP A 42 -9.26 -4.70 10.20
N VAL A 43 -8.67 -4.01 9.23
CA VAL A 43 -7.42 -4.35 8.55
C VAL A 43 -6.56 -3.09 8.42
N GLU A 44 -5.27 -3.26 8.14
CA GLU A 44 -4.40 -2.13 7.82
C GLU A 44 -4.89 -1.44 6.55
N SER A 45 -5.05 -0.11 6.61
CA SER A 45 -5.57 0.66 5.49
C SER A 45 -4.64 0.59 4.27
N THR A 46 -3.33 0.50 4.50
CA THR A 46 -2.34 0.29 3.44
C THR A 46 -2.57 -1.03 2.71
N ASP A 47 -2.94 -2.10 3.41
CA ASP A 47 -3.20 -3.39 2.80
C ASP A 47 -4.53 -3.37 2.04
N TYR A 48 -5.56 -2.74 2.62
CA TYR A 48 -6.87 -2.59 1.98
C TYR A 48 -6.81 -1.80 0.67
N PHE A 49 -6.01 -0.74 0.61
CA PHE A 49 -5.84 0.09 -0.59
C PHE A 49 -4.69 -0.37 -1.50
N GLY A 50 -4.03 -1.49 -1.18
CA GLY A 50 -3.01 -2.09 -2.03
C GLY A 50 -1.71 -1.29 -2.14
N CYS A 51 -1.30 -0.62 -1.06
CA CYS A 51 0.03 -0.02 -0.95
C CYS A 51 1.12 -1.11 -1.01
N GLU A 52 2.24 -0.80 -1.65
CA GLU A 52 3.24 -1.82 -1.98
C GLU A 52 4.27 -2.05 -0.85
N ILE A 53 4.46 -1.09 0.07
CA ILE A 53 5.52 -1.12 1.09
C ILE A 53 4.94 -1.08 2.51
N THR A 54 5.29 -2.09 3.31
CA THR A 54 5.06 -2.11 4.76
C THR A 54 6.18 -1.39 5.50
N ARG A 55 5.83 -0.49 6.42
CA ARG A 55 6.78 0.16 7.34
C ARG A 55 6.84 -0.62 8.65
N LEU A 56 8.03 -1.12 8.99
CA LEU A 56 8.33 -1.68 10.30
C LEU A 56 9.05 -0.61 11.14
N GLY A 57 8.60 -0.41 12.38
CA GLY A 57 9.26 0.47 13.35
C GLY A 57 9.35 -0.23 14.69
N ALA A 58 10.46 -0.04 15.39
CA ALA A 58 10.57 -0.34 16.82
C ALA A 58 10.42 0.99 17.57
N ASP A 59 9.55 1.02 18.58
CA ASP A 59 9.46 2.07 19.58
C ASP A 59 10.57 1.93 20.65
#